data_AF-A0A7J7M2J8-F1
#
_entry.id   AF-A0A7J7M2J8-F1
#
_cell.length_a   1.000
_cell.length_b   1.000
_cell.length_c   1.000
_cell.angle_alpha   90.00
_cell.angle_beta   90.00
_cell.angle_gamma   90.00
#
_symmetry.space_group_name_H-M   'P 1'
#
loop_
_entity.id
_entity.type
_entity.pdbx_description
1 polymer ?
#
loop_
_entity_poly.entity_id
_entity_poly.type
_entity_poly.pdbx_seq_one_letter_code
_entity_poly.pdbx_strand_id
1 'polypeptide(L)'
;MLTVQQLQPNVTDIKYSIKNQKYVGYQEGSFVKGLLERLKFNDSFLKLYNLDDLEKYLLKGRRNGSITASFDEISYMDLFLTIYCAKYTKVGPTYKTDGFGFVFPRGSPLVPNILRAILYVTQG
;
A
#
# COMPACT_ATOMS: atom_id res chain seq x y z
N MET A 1 -18.69 -4.49 32.28
CA MET A 1 -18.55 -3.52 31.18
C MET A 1 -17.07 -3.45 30.83
N LEU A 2 -16.64 -3.97 29.68
CA LEU A 2 -15.23 -4.05 29.29
C LEU A 2 -14.92 -2.89 28.35
N THR A 3 -14.30 -1.84 28.86
CA THR A 3 -13.75 -0.76 28.03
C THR A 3 -12.47 -1.26 27.36
N VAL A 4 -12.55 -1.54 26.07
CA VAL A 4 -11.35 -1.72 25.23
C VAL A 4 -10.63 -0.38 25.18
N GLN A 5 -9.41 -0.29 25.71
CA GLN A 5 -8.53 0.84 25.44
C GLN A 5 -8.32 0.90 23.93
N GLN A 6 -8.85 1.94 23.28
CA GLN A 6 -8.52 2.22 21.89
C GLN A 6 -7.01 2.48 21.81
N LEU A 7 -6.28 1.52 21.25
CA LEU A 7 -4.90 1.74 20.83
C LEU A 7 -4.93 2.87 19.80
N GLN A 8 -4.49 4.07 20.21
CA GLN A 8 -4.32 5.16 19.26
C GLN A 8 -3.20 4.77 18.30
N PRO A 9 -3.45 4.75 16.98
CA PRO A 9 -2.41 4.39 16.04
C PRO A 9 -1.28 5.44 16.10
N ASN A 10 -0.03 4.97 16.15
CA ASN A 10 1.17 5.82 16.21
C ASN A 10 1.34 6.74 14.99
N VAL A 11 0.61 6.46 13.90
CA VAL A 11 0.49 7.28 12.69
C VAL A 11 -0.99 7.32 12.33
N THR A 12 -1.56 8.52 12.28
CA THR A 12 -2.99 8.72 11.97
C THR A 12 -3.23 9.21 10.55
N ASP A 13 -2.23 9.82 9.91
CA ASP A 13 -2.34 10.42 8.57
C ASP A 13 -0.96 10.56 7.91
N ILE A 14 -0.92 10.62 6.57
CA ILE A 14 0.31 10.91 5.80
C ILE A 14 0.92 12.24 6.22
N LYS A 15 0.08 13.24 6.56
CA LYS A 15 0.53 14.56 6.99
C LYS A 15 1.36 14.48 8.27
N TYR A 16 1.02 13.55 9.15
CA TYR A 16 1.80 13.29 10.35
C TYR A 16 3.18 12.72 9.99
N SER A 17 3.24 11.75 9.07
CA SER A 17 4.52 11.17 8.61
C SER A 17 5.42 12.21 7.93
N ILE A 18 4.84 13.07 7.08
CA ILE A 18 5.55 14.19 6.42
C ILE A 18 6.10 15.16 7.46
N LYS A 19 5.23 15.67 8.35
CA LYS A 19 5.60 16.67 9.36
C LYS A 19 6.68 16.17 10.31
N ASN A 20 6.64 14.89 10.68
CA ASN A 20 7.56 14.29 11.63
C ASN A 20 8.73 13.55 10.98
N GLN A 21 8.92 13.71 9.66
CA GLN A 21 10.04 13.12 8.92
C GLN A 21 10.21 11.62 9.21
N LYS A 22 9.09 10.89 9.20
CA LYS A 22 9.08 9.46 9.45
C LYS A 22 9.41 8.70 8.18
N TYR A 23 10.19 7.63 8.31
CA TYR A 23 10.43 6.70 7.21
C TYR A 23 9.15 5.95 6.86
N VAL A 24 8.77 5.96 5.58
CA VAL A 24 7.63 5.21 5.05
C VAL A 24 8.08 4.27 3.94
N GLY A 25 7.43 3.11 3.87
CA GLY A 25 7.73 2.06 2.89
C GLY A 25 6.87 2.16 1.64
N TYR A 26 7.41 1.68 0.53
CA TYR A 26 6.69 1.35 -0.69
C TYR A 26 7.32 0.14 -1.38
N GLN A 27 6.51 -0.62 -2.13
CA GLN A 27 6.96 -1.82 -2.84
C GLN A 27 7.83 -1.48 -4.06
N GLU A 28 8.86 -2.30 -4.31
CA GLU A 28 9.64 -2.23 -5.55
C GLU A 28 8.79 -2.43 -6.81
N GLY A 29 9.04 -1.60 -7.82
CA GLY A 29 8.27 -1.60 -9.08
C GLY A 29 6.87 -0.99 -8.97
N SER A 30 6.45 -0.51 -7.79
CA SER A 30 5.14 0.09 -7.60
C SER A 30 5.05 1.54 -8.09
N PHE A 31 3.87 1.92 -8.59
CA PHE A 31 3.55 3.31 -8.94
C PHE A 31 3.47 4.23 -7.70
N VAL A 32 3.42 3.65 -6.49
CA VAL A 32 3.26 4.35 -5.22
C VAL A 32 4.35 5.41 -5.00
N LYS A 33 5.59 5.18 -5.47
CA LYS A 33 6.65 6.20 -5.37
C LYS A 33 6.21 7.52 -6.00
N GLY A 34 5.73 7.48 -7.25
CA GLY A 34 5.27 8.67 -7.95
C GLY A 34 4.04 9.31 -7.30
N LEU A 35 3.19 8.53 -6.64
CA LEU A 35 2.09 9.07 -5.83
C LEU A 35 2.63 9.84 -4.61
N LEU A 36 3.57 9.26 -3.86
CA LEU A 36 4.19 9.90 -2.68
C LEU A 36 4.92 11.19 -3.04
N GLU A 37 5.61 11.23 -4.19
CA GLU A 37 6.23 12.44 -4.73
C GLU A 37 5.20 13.55 -5.04
N ARG A 38 4.05 13.20 -5.65
CA ARG A 38 2.96 14.16 -5.88
C ARG A 38 2.35 14.69 -4.59
N LEU A 39 2.34 13.86 -3.54
CA LEU A 39 1.93 14.22 -2.18
C LEU A 39 3.01 15.00 -1.41
N LYS A 40 4.12 15.37 -2.06
CA LYS A 40 5.23 16.15 -1.49
C LYS A 40 5.96 15.43 -0.36
N PHE A 41 5.99 14.10 -0.40
CA PHE A 41 6.86 13.31 0.47
C PHE A 41 8.32 13.46 0.03
N ASN A 42 9.23 13.60 0.99
CA ASN A 42 10.65 13.72 0.70
C ASN A 42 11.27 12.32 0.51
N ASP A 43 11.91 12.11 -0.64
CA ASP A 43 12.51 10.83 -1.08
C ASP A 43 13.55 10.28 -0.07
N SER A 44 14.24 11.15 0.69
CA SER A 44 15.17 10.73 1.74
C SER A 44 14.50 9.95 2.88
N PHE A 45 13.19 10.08 3.03
CA PHE A 45 12.38 9.36 4.03
C PHE A 45 11.57 8.21 3.41
N LEU A 46 11.79 7.90 2.14
CA LEU A 46 11.17 6.74 1.50
C LEU A 46 12.08 5.51 1.61
N LYS A 47 11.49 4.35 1.82
CA LYS A 47 12.18 3.06 1.87
C LYS A 47 11.53 2.09 0.89
N LEU A 48 12.36 1.56 0.01
CA LEU A 48 12.00 0.48 -0.91
C LEU A 48 11.98 -0.85 -0.13
N TYR A 49 10.98 -1.69 -0.38
CA TYR A 49 10.97 -3.06 0.11
C TYR A 49 10.47 -4.05 -0.97
N ASN A 50 10.83 -5.32 -0.79
CA ASN A 50 10.16 -6.45 -1.42
C ASN A 50 8.98 -6.89 -0.57
N LEU A 51 7.87 -7.31 -1.19
CA LEU A 51 6.62 -7.62 -0.48
C LEU A 51 6.83 -8.63 0.66
N ASP A 52 7.68 -9.64 0.44
CA ASP A 52 8.03 -10.68 1.42
C ASP A 52 8.76 -10.14 2.67
N ASP A 53 9.34 -8.94 2.58
CA ASP A 53 10.07 -8.31 3.66
C ASP A 53 9.26 -7.25 4.41
N LEU A 54 8.01 -6.97 4.01
CA LEU A 54 7.19 -5.91 4.59
C LEU A 54 7.05 -6.04 6.12
N GLU A 55 6.74 -7.24 6.63
CA GLU A 55 6.64 -7.45 8.09
C GLU A 55 7.97 -7.13 8.78
N LYS A 56 9.11 -7.50 8.20
CA LYS A 56 10.44 -7.23 8.78
C LYS A 56 10.72 -5.73 8.85
N TYR A 57 10.34 -4.96 7.83
CA TYR A 57 10.51 -3.50 7.80
C TYR A 57 9.60 -2.80 8.83
N LEU A 58 8.39 -3.30 9.03
CA LEU A 58 7.45 -2.79 10.04
C LEU A 58 7.87 -3.16 11.47
N LEU A 59 8.40 -4.37 11.70
CA LEU A 59 8.85 -4.85 13.02
C LEU A 59 10.09 -4.13 13.53
N LYS A 60 11.01 -3.74 12.63
CA LYS A 60 12.30 -3.12 13.02
C LYS A 60 12.18 -1.70 13.59
N GLY A 61 10.96 -1.15 13.73
CA GLY A 61 10.61 0.26 14.04
C GLY A 61 11.66 1.12 14.77
N ARG A 62 11.83 2.39 14.41
CA ARG A 62 12.80 3.41 14.91
C ARG A 62 14.29 3.01 15.02
N ARG A 63 14.68 1.73 15.04
CA ARG A 63 16.06 1.27 14.83
C ARG A 63 16.34 1.28 13.32
N ASN A 64 17.57 1.68 12.98
CA ASN A 64 18.01 2.02 11.62
C ASN A 64 17.47 1.07 10.54
N GLY A 65 16.78 1.64 9.54
CA GLY A 65 16.27 0.92 8.37
C GLY A 65 14.79 0.52 8.44
N SER A 66 14.06 0.87 9.49
CA SER A 66 12.64 0.55 9.64
C SER A 66 11.69 1.63 9.13
N ILE A 67 10.46 1.23 8.80
CA ILE A 67 9.37 2.11 8.37
C ILE A 67 8.31 2.21 9.47
N THR A 68 7.65 3.36 9.58
CA THR A 68 6.53 3.53 10.52
C THR A 68 5.17 3.23 9.91
N ALA A 69 5.10 3.24 8.57
CA ALA A 69 3.91 2.92 7.79
C ALA A 69 4.35 2.46 6.39
N SER A 70 3.50 1.69 5.76
CA SER A 70 3.63 1.33 4.34
C SER A 70 2.50 1.92 3.52
N PHE A 71 2.79 2.27 2.27
CA PHE A 71 1.81 2.64 1.26
C PHE A 71 1.84 1.62 0.14
N ASP A 72 0.68 1.04 -0.18
CA ASP A 72 0.55 0.03 -1.23
C ASP A 72 -0.91 -0.08 -1.72
N GLU A 73 -1.16 -0.90 -2.74
CA GLU A 73 -2.51 -1.19 -3.21
C GLU A 73 -3.35 -1.86 -2.10
N ILE A 74 -4.61 -1.43 -1.97
CA ILE A 74 -5.52 -1.86 -0.90
C ILE A 74 -5.68 -3.38 -0.87
N SER A 75 -5.78 -4.04 -2.03
CA SER A 75 -5.94 -5.50 -2.11
C SER A 75 -4.76 -6.26 -1.51
N TYR A 76 -3.53 -5.79 -1.72
CA TYR A 76 -2.35 -6.40 -1.11
C TYR A 76 -2.31 -6.13 0.40
N MET A 77 -2.70 -4.94 0.83
CA MET A 77 -2.76 -4.60 2.25
C MET A 77 -3.89 -5.35 2.98
N ASP A 78 -5.01 -5.62 2.32
CA ASP A 78 -6.08 -6.45 2.85
C ASP A 78 -5.59 -7.88 3.08
N LEU A 79 -4.88 -8.46 2.10
CA LEU A 79 -4.25 -9.77 2.25
C LEU A 79 -3.20 -9.78 3.38
N PHE A 80 -2.37 -8.75 3.47
CA PHE A 80 -1.42 -8.64 4.57
C PHE A 80 -2.11 -8.60 5.94
N LEU A 81 -3.21 -7.85 6.05
CA LEU A 81 -3.98 -7.75 7.28
C LEU A 81 -4.73 -9.02 7.65
N THR A 82 -5.10 -9.90 6.71
CA THR A 82 -5.68 -11.21 7.11
C THR A 82 -4.67 -12.07 7.85
N ILE A 83 -3.37 -11.93 7.53
CA ILE A 83 -2.27 -12.66 8.17
C ILE A 83 -1.84 -11.99 9.49
N TYR A 84 -1.82 -10.66 9.55
CA TYR A 84 -1.24 -9.90 10.66
C TYR A 84 -2.22 -8.94 11.37
N CYS A 85 -3.53 -9.24 11.36
CA CYS A 85 -4.60 -8.37 11.86
C CYS A 85 -4.42 -7.88 13.30
N ALA A 86 -3.79 -8.68 14.17
CA ALA A 86 -3.56 -8.32 15.57
C ALA A 86 -2.45 -7.27 15.76
N LYS A 87 -1.56 -7.08 14.78
CA LYS A 87 -0.37 -6.22 14.89
C LYS A 87 -0.51 -4.90 14.13
N TYR A 88 -1.26 -4.90 13.03
CA TYR A 88 -1.31 -3.78 12.09
C TYR A 88 -2.73 -3.40 11.73
N THR A 89 -2.89 -2.17 11.24
CA THR A 89 -4.18 -1.66 10.78
C THR A 89 -3.98 -0.65 9.66
N LYS A 90 -5.00 -0.47 8.82
CA LYS A 90 -5.05 0.61 7.83
C LYS A 90 -5.41 1.93 8.53
N VAL A 91 -4.72 3.00 8.18
CA VAL A 91 -4.91 4.33 8.76
C VAL A 91 -4.87 5.40 7.68
N GLY A 92 -5.47 6.56 7.97
CA GLY A 92 -5.50 7.69 7.05
C GLY A 92 -6.50 7.52 5.89
N PRO A 93 -6.53 8.49 4.96
CA PRO A 93 -7.39 8.42 3.79
C PRO A 93 -6.86 7.41 2.77
N THR A 94 -7.78 6.81 2.03
CA THR A 94 -7.44 6.04 0.83
C THR A 94 -7.20 7.00 -0.34
N TYR A 95 -6.07 6.85 -1.02
CA TYR A 95 -5.78 7.60 -2.24
C TYR A 95 -6.35 6.87 -3.44
N LYS A 96 -7.36 7.46 -4.08
CA LYS A 96 -7.97 6.87 -5.28
C LYS A 96 -6.96 6.90 -6.43
N THR A 97 -6.70 5.72 -6.97
CA THR A 97 -5.87 5.48 -8.16
C THR A 97 -6.69 4.67 -9.16
N ASP A 98 -6.06 4.27 -10.26
CA ASP A 98 -6.64 3.31 -11.21
C ASP A 98 -6.66 1.88 -10.63
N GLY A 99 -7.14 0.93 -11.43
CA GLY A 99 -7.24 -0.49 -11.06
C GLY A 99 -6.24 -1.39 -11.78
N PHE A 100 -6.39 -2.69 -11.54
CA PHE A 100 -5.62 -3.73 -12.24
C PHE A 100 -6.13 -3.92 -13.68
N GLY A 101 -5.21 -4.22 -14.59
CA GLY A 101 -5.53 -4.43 -15.99
C GLY A 101 -4.60 -5.42 -16.67
N PHE A 102 -5.05 -5.94 -17.80
CA PHE A 102 -4.25 -6.79 -18.68
C PHE A 102 -3.64 -5.95 -19.79
N VAL A 103 -2.34 -6.12 -20.04
CA VAL A 103 -1.62 -5.36 -21.06
C VAL A 103 -1.36 -6.23 -22.31
N PHE A 104 -1.60 -5.66 -23.48
CA PHE A 104 -1.33 -6.29 -24.77
C PHE A 104 -0.60 -5.31 -25.70
N PRO A 105 0.21 -5.81 -26.64
CA PRO A 105 0.74 -4.98 -27.71
C PRO A 105 -0.38 -4.28 -28.49
N ARG A 106 -0.09 -3.08 -28.97
CA ARG A 106 -1.04 -2.33 -29.79
C ARG A 106 -1.42 -3.15 -31.02
N GLY A 107 -2.73 -3.30 -31.25
CA GLY A 107 -3.26 -4.12 -32.35
C GLY A 107 -3.38 -5.62 -32.04
N SER A 108 -3.13 -6.05 -30.79
CA SER A 108 -3.29 -7.45 -30.42
C SER A 108 -4.72 -7.97 -30.67
N PRO A 109 -4.87 -9.11 -31.37
CA PRO A 109 -6.18 -9.72 -31.61
C PRO A 109 -6.77 -10.38 -30.34
N LEU A 110 -6.02 -10.43 -29.23
CA LEU A 110 -6.48 -11.03 -27.97
C LEU A 110 -7.39 -10.10 -27.17
N VAL A 111 -7.32 -8.79 -27.42
CA VAL A 111 -8.07 -7.78 -26.64
C VAL A 111 -9.58 -8.09 -26.61
N PRO A 112 -10.27 -8.35 -27.75
CA PRO A 112 -11.71 -8.64 -27.72
C PRO A 112 -12.07 -9.89 -26.93
N ASN A 113 -11.25 -10.94 -27.01
CA ASN A 113 -11.50 -12.20 -26.31
C ASN A 113 -11.36 -12.05 -24.81
N ILE A 114 -10.30 -11.38 -24.36
CA ILE A 114 -10.05 -11.13 -22.93
C ILE A 114 -11.09 -10.18 -22.34
N LEU A 115 -11.48 -9.12 -23.08
CA LEU A 115 -12.56 -8.24 -22.64
C LEU A 115 -13.89 -8.99 -22.48
N ARG A 116 -14.24 -9.88 -23.41
CA ARG A 116 -15.44 -10.70 -23.30
C ARG A 116 -15.38 -11.66 -22.11
N ALA A 117 -14.22 -12.28 -21.86
CA ALA A 117 -14.03 -13.15 -20.71
C ALA A 117 -14.17 -12.38 -19.38
N ILE A 118 -13.62 -11.17 -19.30
CA ILE A 118 -13.78 -10.29 -18.12
C ILE A 118 -15.27 -9.95 -17.93
N LEU A 119 -15.98 -9.55 -18.99
CA LEU A 119 -17.41 -9.24 -18.91
C LEU A 119 -18.21 -10.45 -18.41
N TYR A 120 -17.93 -11.65 -18.93
CA TYR A 120 -18.60 -12.88 -18.49
C TYR A 120 -18.38 -13.16 -17.00
N VAL A 121 -17.14 -13.02 -16.50
CA VAL A 121 -16.84 -13.26 -15.07
C VAL A 121 -17.41 -12.17 -14.15
N THR A 122 -17.54 -10.94 -14.65
CA THR A 122 -17.95 -9.78 -13.83
C THR A 122 -19.45 -9.49 -13.88
N GLN A 123 -20.15 -9.89 -14.94
CA GLN A 123 -21.56 -9.55 -15.17
C GLN A 123 -22.48 -10.77 -15.26
N GLY A 124 -21.95 -11.99 -15.49
CA GLY A 124 -22.74 -13.21 -15.66
C GLY A 124 -23.41 -13.29 -17.02
#